data_AF-A0A2H4V923-F1
#
_entry.id   AF-A0A2H4V923-F1
#
_cell.length_a   1.000
_cell.length_b   1.000
_cell.length_c   1.000
_cell.angle_alpha   90.00
_cell.angle_beta   90.00
_cell.angle_gamma   90.00
#
_symmetry.space_group_name_H-M   'P 1'
#
loop_
_entity.id
_entity.type
_entity.pdbx_description
1 polymer ?
#
loop_
_entity_poly.entity_id
_entity_poly.type
_entity_poly.pdbx_seq_one_letter_code
_entity_poly.pdbx_strand_id
1 'polypeptide(L)'
;MKSFDDYLLNKEYARVERLGDKLAEVEPLIDWEVFRPIIREMYDNRTERGGRPNNDEVVMIKMLVLQSWYGLSDPELERQATDRISFRKFLGFPDDIPDRATVWSFRERLSYTGKDKEIWEELQQQIDSKGLKVKEGVIQDATFITADPGHKKVDEPRGPRAKTRRSKDGTWAKKGKKSSFGYKLHTKMDMEYELIRELETTTAKVHDSQIDLSQPGEIMYRDRGYFGGQCKGHNATMNRATRGHPLEIREKMRNKRISCKRSPGERPYAVIKTIFRSGHTRLTNILRNHTRNIFNCFSYNLLQLNTLTYKSDKLANAIIK
;
A
#
# COMPACT_ATOMS: atom_id res chain seq x y z
N MET A 1 4.38 32.25 -9.74
CA MET A 1 5.55 33.13 -9.60
C MET A 1 6.24 32.70 -8.31
N LYS A 2 7.46 32.15 -8.36
CA LYS A 2 8.11 31.60 -7.15
C LYS A 2 8.35 32.75 -6.17
N SER A 3 7.77 32.69 -4.97
CA SER A 3 7.88 33.74 -3.95
C SER A 3 9.33 33.84 -3.46
N PHE A 4 9.71 34.97 -2.86
CA PHE A 4 10.97 35.09 -2.11
C PHE A 4 11.10 33.98 -1.05
N ASP A 5 9.96 33.58 -0.46
CA ASP A 5 9.88 32.49 0.51
C ASP A 5 10.26 31.13 -0.11
N ASP A 6 9.82 30.84 -1.34
CA ASP A 6 10.20 29.62 -2.05
C ASP A 6 11.71 29.56 -2.25
N TYR A 7 12.34 30.69 -2.59
CA TYR A 7 13.78 30.75 -2.77
C TYR A 7 14.52 30.43 -1.46
N LEU A 8 14.09 31.01 -0.33
CA LEU A 8 14.66 30.73 0.98
C LEU A 8 14.48 29.25 1.38
N LEU A 9 13.27 28.71 1.22
CA LEU A 9 12.97 27.31 1.52
C LEU A 9 13.80 26.34 0.67
N ASN A 10 13.98 26.62 -0.62
CA ASN A 10 14.85 25.81 -1.48
C ASN A 10 16.33 25.91 -1.07
N LYS A 11 16.79 27.09 -0.61
CA LYS A 11 18.16 27.25 -0.11
C LYS A 11 18.39 26.48 1.19
N GLU A 12 17.42 26.45 2.10
CA GLU A 12 17.49 25.61 3.30
C GLU A 12 17.46 24.12 2.94
N TYR A 13 16.56 23.75 2.03
CA TYR A 13 16.42 22.39 1.54
C TYR A 13 17.71 21.85 0.91
N ALA A 14 18.48 22.67 0.18
CA ALA A 14 19.74 22.26 -0.45
C ALA A 14 20.76 21.66 0.52
N ARG A 15 20.67 21.95 1.83
CA ARG A 15 21.51 21.30 2.85
C ARG A 15 21.09 19.85 3.10
N VAL A 16 19.77 19.60 3.12
CA VAL A 16 19.19 18.27 3.31
C VAL A 16 19.38 17.42 2.06
N GLU A 17 19.19 18.01 0.88
CA GLU A 17 19.39 17.33 -0.41
C GLU A 17 20.78 16.71 -0.53
N ARG A 18 21.83 17.42 -0.09
CA ARG A 18 23.22 16.92 -0.07
C ARG A 18 23.44 15.71 0.83
N LEU A 19 22.59 15.51 1.83
CA LEU A 19 22.64 14.35 2.74
C LEU A 19 21.87 13.14 2.20
N GLY A 20 21.18 13.31 1.07
CA GLY A 20 20.30 12.31 0.47
C GLY A 20 18.87 12.44 0.97
N ASP A 21 17.94 12.65 0.05
CA ASP A 21 16.50 12.71 0.33
C ASP A 21 15.72 11.79 -0.58
N LYS A 22 15.35 10.62 -0.01
CA LYS A 22 14.56 9.62 -0.73
C LYS A 22 13.23 10.17 -1.25
N LEU A 23 12.63 11.15 -0.56
CA LEU A 23 11.36 11.72 -1.01
C LEU A 23 11.54 12.51 -2.31
N ALA A 24 12.64 13.24 -2.44
CA ALA A 24 12.95 13.98 -3.66
C ALA A 24 13.34 13.06 -4.83
N GLU A 25 13.95 11.92 -4.53
CA GLU A 25 14.26 10.90 -5.56
C GLU A 25 12.99 10.24 -6.11
N VAL A 26 11.97 10.03 -5.27
CA VAL A 26 10.72 9.37 -5.70
C VAL A 26 9.67 10.31 -6.27
N GLU A 27 9.71 11.59 -5.90
CA GLU A 27 8.76 12.59 -6.36
C GLU A 27 8.65 12.64 -7.90
N PRO A 28 9.74 12.67 -8.69
CA PRO A 28 9.66 12.71 -10.15
C PRO A 28 9.37 11.34 -10.79
N LEU A 29 9.26 10.26 -10.01
CA LEU A 29 9.05 8.91 -10.56
C LEU A 29 7.62 8.68 -11.03
N ILE A 30 6.67 9.54 -10.69
CA ILE A 30 5.28 9.48 -11.15
C ILE A 30 4.78 10.90 -11.44
N ASP A 31 3.78 11.01 -12.31
CA ASP A 31 3.07 12.26 -12.52
C ASP A 31 1.94 12.39 -11.49
N TRP A 32 2.14 13.29 -10.53
CA TRP A 32 1.17 13.52 -9.46
C TRP A 32 -0.06 14.31 -9.92
N GLU A 33 0.06 15.11 -10.98
CA GLU A 33 -1.03 15.97 -11.43
C GLU A 33 -2.17 15.16 -12.08
N VAL A 34 -1.89 13.96 -12.59
CA VAL A 34 -2.90 13.06 -13.17
C VAL A 34 -3.92 12.60 -12.12
N PHE A 35 -3.56 12.57 -10.83
CA PHE A 35 -4.51 12.21 -9.78
C PHE A 35 -5.47 13.36 -9.42
N ARG A 36 -5.16 14.61 -9.79
CA ARG A 36 -6.00 15.77 -9.49
C ARG A 36 -7.43 15.64 -10.02
N PRO A 37 -7.68 15.29 -11.30
CA PRO A 37 -9.05 15.10 -11.79
C PRO A 37 -9.82 14.01 -11.03
N ILE A 38 -9.16 12.89 -10.69
CA ILE A 38 -9.76 11.79 -9.92
C ILE A 38 -10.29 12.29 -8.57
N ILE A 39 -9.49 13.10 -7.88
CA ILE A 39 -9.88 13.66 -6.57
C ILE A 39 -10.90 14.77 -6.71
N ARG A 40 -10.79 15.62 -7.73
CA ARG A 40 -11.68 16.76 -7.91
C ARG A 40 -13.14 16.32 -7.99
N GLU A 41 -13.40 15.15 -8.59
CA GLU A 41 -14.74 14.55 -8.66
C GLU A 41 -15.33 14.16 -7.29
N MET A 42 -14.52 14.02 -6.24
CA MET A 42 -14.99 13.76 -4.87
C MET A 42 -15.63 14.98 -4.21
N TYR A 43 -15.34 16.17 -4.72
CA TYR A 43 -15.78 17.42 -4.12
C TYR A 43 -16.92 18.02 -4.94
N ASP A 44 -18.11 18.07 -4.34
CA ASP A 44 -19.26 18.76 -4.93
C ASP A 44 -19.25 20.24 -4.54
N ASN A 45 -18.29 20.99 -5.10
CA ASN A 45 -18.19 22.43 -4.90
C ASN A 45 -18.95 23.22 -5.98
N ARG A 46 -20.07 22.67 -6.50
CA ARG A 46 -20.93 23.34 -7.50
C ARG A 46 -22.08 24.15 -6.88
N THR A 47 -22.03 24.43 -5.58
CA THR A 47 -23.09 25.19 -4.89
C THR A 47 -22.83 26.70 -4.97
N GLU A 48 -23.90 27.48 -5.14
CA GLU A 48 -23.86 28.95 -5.27
C GLU A 48 -23.18 29.69 -4.10
N ARG A 49 -23.05 29.03 -2.93
CA ARG A 49 -22.52 29.63 -1.70
C ARG A 49 -21.02 29.45 -1.49
N GLY A 50 -20.30 28.80 -2.39
CA GLY A 50 -18.82 28.70 -2.37
C GLY A 50 -18.25 28.21 -1.04
N GLY A 51 -18.00 26.90 -0.93
CA GLY A 51 -17.30 26.34 0.24
C GLY A 51 -15.87 26.89 0.39
N ARG A 52 -15.24 26.66 1.57
CA ARG A 52 -13.81 26.94 1.79
C ARG A 52 -13.00 26.35 0.61
N PRO A 53 -12.02 27.10 0.04
CA PRO A 53 -11.14 26.56 -0.99
C PRO A 53 -10.59 25.21 -0.54
N ASN A 54 -10.72 24.20 -1.39
CA ASN A 54 -10.19 22.88 -1.06
C ASN A 54 -8.67 22.98 -0.93
N ASN A 55 -8.08 22.22 -0.01
CA ASN A 55 -6.65 21.99 -0.05
C ASN A 55 -6.28 21.37 -1.39
N ASP A 56 -5.06 21.66 -1.86
CA ASP A 56 -4.55 21.10 -3.10
C ASP A 56 -4.65 19.56 -3.09
N GLU A 57 -5.28 19.01 -4.12
CA GLU A 57 -5.58 17.58 -4.22
C GLU A 57 -4.31 16.72 -4.23
N VAL A 58 -3.25 17.19 -4.88
CA VAL A 58 -1.95 16.52 -4.95
C VAL A 58 -1.27 16.52 -3.58
N VAL A 59 -1.34 17.65 -2.87
CA VAL A 59 -0.84 17.74 -1.48
C VAL A 59 -1.52 16.68 -0.60
N MET A 60 -2.84 16.50 -0.74
CA MET A 60 -3.59 15.51 0.05
C MET A 60 -3.14 14.06 -0.22
N ILE A 61 -2.87 13.67 -1.48
CA ILE A 61 -2.30 12.34 -1.78
C ILE A 61 -0.90 12.20 -1.20
N LYS A 62 -0.04 13.19 -1.45
CA LYS A 62 1.34 13.17 -0.96
C LYS A 62 1.39 13.07 0.56
N MET A 63 0.47 13.70 1.27
CA MET A 63 0.30 13.54 2.72
C MET A 63 -0.04 12.10 3.13
N LEU A 64 -0.90 11.39 2.38
CA LEU A 64 -1.20 9.97 2.67
C LEU A 64 0.00 9.05 2.38
N VAL A 65 0.81 9.39 1.36
CA VAL A 65 2.09 8.70 1.09
C VAL A 65 3.07 8.93 2.24
N LEU A 66 3.26 10.16 2.71
CA LEU A 66 4.10 10.46 3.88
C LEU A 66 3.60 9.71 5.12
N GLN A 67 2.28 9.69 5.33
CA GLN A 67 1.68 9.00 6.45
C GLN A 67 1.97 7.50 6.44
N SER A 68 1.82 6.88 5.27
CA SER A 68 2.10 5.47 5.05
C SER A 68 3.59 5.16 5.25
N TRP A 69 4.46 5.88 4.54
CA TRP A 69 5.88 5.60 4.47
C TRP A 69 6.55 5.72 5.85
N TYR A 70 6.18 6.71 6.64
CA TYR A 70 6.76 6.94 7.96
C TYR A 70 5.93 6.36 9.12
N GLY A 71 4.79 5.71 8.82
CA GLY A 71 3.92 5.09 9.83
C GLY A 71 3.32 6.10 10.82
N LEU A 72 2.94 7.28 10.33
CA LEU A 72 2.54 8.42 11.16
C LEU A 72 1.05 8.37 11.55
N SER A 73 0.72 8.82 12.75
CA SER A 73 -0.66 9.20 13.08
C SER A 73 -1.05 10.54 12.45
N ASP A 74 -2.35 10.86 12.37
CA ASP A 74 -2.81 12.14 11.78
C ASP A 74 -2.17 13.38 12.47
N PRO A 75 -2.09 13.45 13.81
CA PRO A 75 -1.39 14.56 14.48
C PRO A 75 0.12 14.60 14.20
N GLU A 76 0.77 13.44 14.12
CA GLU A 76 2.21 13.39 13.81
C GLU A 76 2.50 13.77 12.37
N LEU A 77 1.61 13.42 11.45
CA LEU A 77 1.70 13.81 10.04
C LEU A 77 1.62 15.33 9.91
N GLU A 78 0.60 15.95 10.49
CA GLU A 78 0.46 17.42 10.52
C GLU A 78 1.71 18.07 11.11
N ARG A 79 2.13 17.63 12.31
CA ARG A 79 3.32 18.16 12.98
C ARG A 79 4.58 18.05 12.12
N GLN A 80 4.84 16.87 11.54
CA GLN A 80 6.05 16.64 10.76
C GLN A 80 6.01 17.30 9.39
N ALA A 81 4.85 17.40 8.76
CA ALA A 81 4.69 18.12 7.50
C ALA A 81 4.91 19.63 7.68
N THR A 82 4.55 20.18 8.85
CA THR A 82 4.83 21.58 9.20
C THR A 82 6.30 21.83 9.54
N ASP A 83 6.94 20.92 10.27
CA ASP A 83 8.29 21.12 10.82
C ASP A 83 9.42 20.68 9.88
N ARG A 84 9.24 19.61 9.10
CA ARG A 84 10.34 18.99 8.34
C ARG A 84 10.43 19.56 6.92
N ILE A 85 11.56 20.21 6.61
CA ILE A 85 11.80 20.81 5.29
C ILE A 85 11.72 19.80 4.13
N SER A 86 12.16 18.54 4.31
CA SER A 86 12.05 17.51 3.28
C SER A 86 10.59 17.11 2.99
N PHE A 87 9.72 17.13 4.02
CA PHE A 87 8.30 16.87 3.83
C PHE A 87 7.67 18.04 3.10
N ARG A 88 7.96 19.27 3.51
CA ARG A 88 7.48 20.48 2.83
C ARG A 88 7.92 20.49 1.37
N LYS A 89 9.18 20.13 1.08
CA LYS A 89 9.69 20.02 -0.30
C LYS A 89 8.91 18.99 -1.11
N PHE A 90 8.70 17.79 -0.56
CA PHE A 90 7.93 16.74 -1.22
C PHE A 90 6.50 17.19 -1.54
N LEU A 91 5.86 17.91 -0.61
CA LEU A 91 4.54 18.50 -0.78
C LEU A 91 4.51 19.69 -1.75
N GLY A 92 5.66 20.19 -2.22
CA GLY A 92 5.73 21.33 -3.13
C GLY A 92 5.72 22.71 -2.46
N PHE A 93 6.09 22.78 -1.17
CA PHE A 93 6.04 24.00 -0.34
C PHE A 93 4.66 24.69 -0.36
N PRO A 94 3.58 23.98 0.04
CA PRO A 94 2.28 24.62 0.14
C PRO A 94 2.30 25.75 1.19
N ASP A 95 1.48 26.78 0.96
CA ASP A 95 1.32 27.90 1.89
C ASP A 95 0.80 27.41 3.25
N ASP A 96 -0.22 26.55 3.23
CA ASP A 96 -0.83 25.94 4.40
C ASP A 96 -0.72 24.41 4.36
N ILE A 97 -0.32 23.81 5.48
CA ILE A 97 -0.33 22.36 5.65
C ILE A 97 -1.73 21.92 6.12
N PRO A 98 -2.39 20.98 5.41
CA PRO A 98 -3.69 20.47 5.84
C PRO A 98 -3.64 19.87 7.25
N ASP A 99 -4.61 20.27 8.08
CA ASP A 99 -4.71 19.76 9.44
C ASP A 99 -5.11 18.28 9.50
N ARG A 100 -4.89 17.65 10.66
CA ARG A 100 -5.22 16.25 10.94
C ARG A 100 -6.69 15.90 10.62
N ALA A 101 -7.61 16.83 10.82
CA ALA A 101 -9.05 16.59 10.63
C ALA A 101 -9.39 16.55 9.13
N THR A 102 -8.73 17.39 8.35
CA THR A 102 -8.84 17.46 6.90
C THR A 102 -8.27 16.19 6.26
N VAL A 103 -7.08 15.75 6.66
CA VAL A 103 -6.49 14.48 6.17
C VAL A 103 -7.38 13.30 6.53
N TRP A 104 -7.92 13.28 7.75
CA TRP A 104 -8.87 12.25 8.17
C TRP A 104 -10.13 12.24 7.30
N SER A 105 -10.77 13.40 7.09
CA SER A 105 -11.98 13.52 6.27
C SER A 105 -11.74 13.13 4.82
N PHE A 106 -10.59 13.50 4.25
CA PHE A 106 -10.21 13.13 2.89
C PHE A 106 -10.11 11.62 2.71
N ARG A 107 -9.42 10.94 3.63
CA ARG A 107 -9.32 9.47 3.59
C ARG A 107 -10.67 8.78 3.80
N GLU A 108 -11.53 9.32 4.66
CA GLU A 108 -12.91 8.81 4.77
C GLU A 108 -13.62 8.88 3.43
N ARG A 109 -13.58 10.04 2.76
CA ARG A 109 -14.22 10.23 1.45
C ARG A 109 -13.65 9.28 0.40
N LEU A 110 -12.33 9.10 0.35
CA LEU A 110 -11.71 8.13 -0.56
C LEU A 110 -12.30 6.73 -0.35
N SER A 111 -12.39 6.28 0.90
CA SER A 111 -12.87 4.94 1.23
C SER A 111 -14.36 4.71 0.90
N TYR A 112 -15.20 5.73 0.97
CA TYR A 112 -16.64 5.60 0.67
C TYR A 112 -16.98 5.83 -0.80
N THR A 113 -16.19 6.62 -1.51
CA THR A 113 -16.39 6.91 -2.94
C THR A 113 -15.75 5.87 -3.85
N GLY A 114 -14.82 5.04 -3.33
CA GLY A 114 -14.06 4.08 -4.12
C GLY A 114 -12.92 4.71 -4.94
N LYS A 115 -12.68 6.02 -4.77
CA LYS A 115 -11.64 6.78 -5.46
C LYS A 115 -10.22 6.35 -5.06
N ASP A 116 -10.07 5.67 -3.93
CA ASP A 116 -8.81 5.01 -3.57
C ASP A 116 -8.40 3.93 -4.58
N LYS A 117 -9.37 3.21 -5.15
CA LYS A 117 -9.12 2.22 -6.22
C LYS A 117 -8.73 2.88 -7.53
N GLU A 118 -9.40 3.97 -7.91
CA GLU A 118 -9.03 4.73 -9.12
C GLU A 118 -7.60 5.31 -9.00
N ILE A 119 -7.22 5.80 -7.82
CA ILE A 119 -5.83 6.24 -7.54
C ILE A 119 -4.85 5.06 -7.68
N TRP A 120 -5.21 3.87 -7.20
CA TRP A 120 -4.38 2.68 -7.37
C TRP A 120 -4.23 2.29 -8.84
N GLU A 121 -5.33 2.28 -9.59
CA GLU A 121 -5.36 1.97 -11.03
C GLU A 121 -4.51 2.95 -11.83
N GLU A 122 -4.62 4.25 -11.54
CA GLU A 122 -3.79 5.28 -12.18
C GLU A 122 -2.30 5.06 -11.92
N LEU A 123 -1.90 4.74 -10.67
CA LEU A 123 -0.51 4.37 -10.39
C LEU A 123 -0.05 3.16 -11.24
N GLN A 124 -0.89 2.13 -11.38
CA GLN A 124 -0.55 0.96 -12.20
C GLN A 124 -0.41 1.34 -13.68
N GLN A 125 -1.26 2.22 -14.21
CA GLN A 125 -1.15 2.71 -15.59
C GLN A 125 0.18 3.44 -15.82
N GLN A 126 0.59 4.30 -14.89
CA GLN A 126 1.88 4.98 -14.98
C GLN A 126 3.06 4.00 -14.92
N ILE A 127 3.01 3.00 -14.04
CA ILE A 127 4.03 1.95 -13.98
C ILE A 127 4.12 1.19 -15.32
N ASP A 128 2.96 0.84 -15.88
CA ASP A 128 2.87 0.11 -17.15
C ASP A 128 3.35 0.95 -18.34
N SER A 129 3.09 2.27 -18.33
CA SER A 129 3.58 3.21 -19.34
C SER A 129 5.11 3.30 -19.39
N LYS A 130 5.78 2.99 -18.27
CA LYS A 130 7.25 2.90 -18.16
C LYS A 130 7.81 1.58 -18.67
N GLY A 131 6.98 0.71 -19.25
CA GLY A 131 7.38 -0.61 -19.76
C GLY A 131 7.62 -1.65 -18.66
N LEU A 132 7.32 -1.32 -17.40
CA LEU A 132 7.45 -2.20 -16.25
C LEU A 132 6.20 -3.06 -16.12
N LYS A 133 5.91 -3.92 -17.11
CA LYS A 133 4.73 -4.79 -17.13
C LYS A 133 5.06 -6.20 -16.62
N VAL A 134 4.03 -6.97 -16.24
CA VAL A 134 4.17 -8.39 -15.88
C VAL A 134 4.71 -9.20 -17.06
N LYS A 135 5.76 -10.01 -16.85
CA LYS A 135 6.38 -10.86 -17.90
C LYS A 135 6.48 -12.32 -17.51
N GLU A 136 7.15 -12.63 -16.39
CA GLU A 136 7.52 -14.02 -16.03
C GLU A 136 6.50 -14.75 -15.14
N GLY A 137 5.46 -14.02 -14.72
CA GLY A 137 4.44 -14.49 -13.78
C GLY A 137 4.35 -13.60 -12.55
N VAL A 138 3.48 -14.01 -11.65
CA VAL A 138 3.06 -13.26 -10.48
C VAL A 138 3.03 -14.14 -9.23
N ILE A 139 3.27 -13.52 -8.08
CA ILE A 139 3.22 -14.15 -6.77
C ILE A 139 2.01 -13.60 -6.03
N GLN A 140 1.11 -14.48 -5.57
CA GLN A 140 0.10 -14.10 -4.58
C GLN A 140 0.50 -14.62 -3.21
N ASP A 141 0.42 -13.73 -2.24
CA ASP A 141 0.55 -14.08 -0.84
C ASP A 141 -0.39 -13.21 0.01
N ALA A 142 -0.44 -13.49 1.31
CA ALA A 142 -1.21 -12.74 2.27
C ALA A 142 -0.49 -12.57 3.60
N THR A 143 -0.70 -11.43 4.23
CA THR A 143 -0.14 -11.13 5.54
C THR A 143 -1.18 -10.60 6.51
N PHE A 144 -1.10 -11.03 7.77
CA PHE A 144 -1.97 -10.48 8.82
C PHE A 144 -1.58 -9.04 9.16
N ILE A 145 -2.59 -8.19 9.27
CA ILE A 145 -2.54 -6.84 9.86
C ILE A 145 -3.33 -6.90 11.17
N THR A 146 -2.64 -6.79 12.30
CA THR A 146 -3.27 -6.98 13.60
C THR A 146 -4.06 -5.75 14.02
N ALA A 147 -5.11 -5.95 14.81
CA ALA A 147 -5.90 -4.88 15.41
C ALA A 147 -6.14 -5.16 16.90
N ASP A 148 -6.69 -4.18 17.61
CA ASP A 148 -7.07 -4.33 19.02
C ASP A 148 -8.46 -5.01 19.13
N PRO A 149 -8.57 -6.24 19.71
CA PRO A 149 -9.87 -6.94 19.89
C PRO A 149 -10.76 -6.30 20.98
N GLY A 150 -10.17 -5.45 21.83
CA GLY A 150 -10.80 -4.94 23.05
C GLY A 150 -10.92 -5.99 24.15
N HIS A 151 -11.36 -5.56 25.34
CA HIS A 151 -11.49 -6.42 26.53
C HIS A 151 -12.87 -7.08 26.67
N LYS A 152 -13.83 -6.74 25.80
CA LYS A 152 -15.19 -7.29 25.82
C LYS A 152 -15.24 -8.67 25.15
N LYS A 153 -16.19 -9.51 25.59
CA LYS A 153 -16.41 -10.84 25.00
C LYS A 153 -16.69 -10.73 23.50
N VAL A 154 -16.30 -11.76 22.74
CA VAL A 154 -16.36 -11.79 21.26
C VAL A 154 -17.77 -11.44 20.75
N ASP A 155 -18.80 -11.94 21.42
CA ASP A 155 -20.20 -11.81 21.01
C ASP A 155 -20.87 -10.50 21.45
N GLU A 156 -20.17 -9.63 22.17
CA GLU A 156 -20.73 -8.34 22.57
C GLU A 156 -20.51 -7.33 21.43
N PRO A 157 -21.55 -6.97 20.65
CA PRO A 157 -21.39 -6.05 19.54
C PRO A 157 -20.91 -4.69 20.05
N ARG A 158 -20.06 -4.03 19.25
CA ARG A 158 -19.67 -2.65 19.53
C ARG A 158 -20.93 -1.78 19.42
N GLY A 159 -21.40 -1.25 20.54
CA GLY A 159 -22.46 -0.24 20.55
C GLY A 159 -22.08 0.97 19.66
N PRO A 160 -23.06 1.65 19.05
CA PRO A 160 -22.83 2.61 17.97
C PRO A 160 -21.98 3.84 18.37
N ARG A 161 -21.92 4.17 19.66
CA ARG A 161 -21.38 5.45 20.16
C ARG A 161 -20.04 5.36 20.91
N ALA A 162 -19.48 4.18 21.13
CA ALA A 162 -18.23 4.07 21.88
C ALA A 162 -17.03 4.58 21.05
N LYS A 163 -16.39 5.67 21.49
CA LYS A 163 -15.05 6.07 21.05
C LYS A 163 -14.04 5.05 21.58
N THR A 164 -13.87 3.95 20.86
CA THR A 164 -12.98 2.85 21.25
C THR A 164 -12.05 2.47 20.10
N ARG A 165 -10.85 2.00 20.47
CA ARG A 165 -9.87 1.38 19.58
C ARG A 165 -10.24 -0.06 19.19
N ARG A 166 -11.26 -0.64 19.83
CA ARG A 166 -11.77 -1.97 19.49
C ARG A 166 -12.22 -1.99 18.03
N SER A 167 -11.64 -2.90 17.25
CA SER A 167 -12.06 -3.09 15.86
C SER A 167 -13.56 -3.44 15.77
N LYS A 168 -14.26 -2.89 14.77
CA LYS A 168 -15.70 -3.10 14.55
C LYS A 168 -15.96 -4.41 13.82
N ASP A 169 -15.13 -4.75 12.83
CA ASP A 169 -15.31 -5.91 11.94
C ASP A 169 -14.06 -6.80 11.85
N GLY A 170 -13.00 -6.49 12.59
CA GLY A 170 -11.84 -7.38 12.74
C GLY A 170 -12.28 -8.75 13.27
N THR A 171 -11.65 -9.81 12.76
CA THR A 171 -11.97 -11.19 13.15
C THR A 171 -10.74 -11.92 13.66
N TRP A 172 -10.94 -13.07 14.32
CA TRP A 172 -9.86 -13.96 14.74
C TRP A 172 -9.54 -14.98 13.64
N ALA A 173 -8.26 -15.29 13.50
CA ALA A 173 -7.77 -16.42 12.72
C ALA A 173 -6.64 -17.12 13.45
N LYS A 174 -6.50 -18.43 13.21
CA LYS A 174 -5.48 -19.28 13.82
C LYS A 174 -4.58 -19.85 12.73
N LYS A 175 -3.28 -19.57 12.79
CA LYS A 175 -2.24 -20.16 11.93
C LYS A 175 -1.32 -21.01 12.81
N GLY A 176 -1.50 -22.34 12.75
CA GLY A 176 -0.81 -23.26 13.65
C GLY A 176 -1.18 -23.02 15.12
N LYS A 177 -0.19 -22.71 15.96
CA LYS A 177 -0.39 -22.37 17.38
C LYS A 177 -0.67 -20.88 17.64
N LYS A 178 -0.47 -20.01 16.64
CA LYS A 178 -0.62 -18.55 16.81
C LYS A 178 -2.02 -18.12 16.38
N SER A 179 -2.68 -17.37 17.26
CA SER A 179 -3.93 -16.67 16.95
C SER A 179 -3.63 -15.20 16.64
N SER A 180 -4.34 -14.63 15.67
CA SER A 180 -4.20 -13.22 15.29
C SER A 180 -5.59 -12.63 15.08
N PHE A 181 -5.78 -11.43 15.62
CA PHE A 181 -7.01 -10.65 15.45
C PHE A 181 -6.77 -9.46 14.53
N GLY A 182 -7.68 -9.23 13.59
CA GLY A 182 -7.64 -8.08 12.70
C GLY A 182 -8.04 -8.44 11.28
N TYR A 183 -7.13 -8.15 10.35
CA TYR A 183 -7.36 -8.21 8.90
C TYR A 183 -6.23 -8.97 8.20
N LYS A 184 -6.40 -9.21 6.90
CA LYS A 184 -5.36 -9.67 5.99
C LYS A 184 -5.21 -8.69 4.84
N LEU A 185 -3.97 -8.43 4.48
CA LEU A 185 -3.59 -7.79 3.22
C LEU A 185 -3.15 -8.91 2.28
N HIS A 186 -3.89 -9.10 1.20
CA HIS A 186 -3.56 -9.99 0.08
C HIS A 186 -2.91 -9.13 -1.00
N THR A 187 -1.80 -9.57 -1.57
CA THR A 187 -1.14 -8.84 -2.66
C THR A 187 -0.76 -9.78 -3.78
N LYS A 188 -0.90 -9.33 -5.02
CA LYS A 188 -0.28 -9.89 -6.21
C LYS A 188 0.93 -9.04 -6.58
N MET A 189 2.09 -9.66 -6.68
CA MET A 189 3.35 -9.02 -7.07
C MET A 189 3.86 -9.62 -8.38
N ASP A 190 4.46 -8.82 -9.25
CA ASP A 190 5.19 -9.35 -10.40
C ASP A 190 6.59 -9.84 -10.03
N MET A 191 7.06 -10.89 -10.70
CA MET A 191 8.33 -11.54 -10.36
C MET A 191 9.58 -10.79 -10.83
N GLU A 192 9.47 -9.93 -11.84
CA GLU A 192 10.61 -9.32 -12.53
C GLU A 192 11.07 -8.04 -11.83
N TYR A 193 10.10 -7.16 -11.61
CA TYR A 193 10.30 -5.83 -11.05
C TYR A 193 9.98 -5.77 -9.57
N GLU A 194 9.38 -6.83 -9.01
CA GLU A 194 8.91 -6.90 -7.62
C GLU A 194 7.96 -5.74 -7.29
N LEU A 195 7.08 -5.35 -8.23
CA LEU A 195 6.04 -4.33 -7.98
C LEU A 195 4.73 -5.03 -7.59
N ILE A 196 4.00 -4.44 -6.66
CA ILE A 196 2.65 -4.89 -6.32
C ILE A 196 1.71 -4.42 -7.43
N ARG A 197 0.94 -5.36 -8.00
CA ARG A 197 0.02 -5.15 -9.12
C ARG A 197 -1.43 -5.09 -8.69
N GLU A 198 -1.82 -5.96 -7.78
CA GLU A 198 -3.15 -5.95 -7.19
C GLU A 198 -3.08 -6.20 -5.69
N LEU A 199 -4.11 -5.76 -4.98
CA LEU A 199 -4.26 -6.01 -3.57
C LEU A 199 -5.73 -6.16 -3.19
N GLU A 200 -5.97 -6.87 -2.10
CA GLU A 200 -7.29 -6.96 -1.48
C GLU A 200 -7.13 -6.97 0.04
N THR A 201 -8.11 -6.42 0.76
CA THR A 201 -8.09 -6.40 2.22
C THR A 201 -9.33 -7.13 2.74
N THR A 202 -9.10 -8.20 3.51
CA THR A 202 -10.18 -8.99 4.11
C THR A 202 -10.09 -8.95 5.62
N THR A 203 -11.14 -9.39 6.33
CA THR A 203 -10.99 -9.73 7.74
C THR A 203 -10.08 -10.96 7.90
N ALA A 204 -9.49 -11.16 9.08
CA ALA A 204 -8.52 -12.23 9.30
C ALA A 204 -9.08 -13.65 9.05
N LYS A 205 -10.38 -13.87 9.32
CA LYS A 205 -11.07 -15.16 9.18
C LYS A 205 -11.13 -15.66 7.74
N VAL A 206 -11.17 -14.76 6.76
CA VAL A 206 -11.29 -15.15 5.34
C VAL A 206 -10.08 -16.00 4.96
N HIS A 207 -10.35 -17.17 4.39
CA HIS A 207 -9.30 -18.11 4.01
C HIS A 207 -8.64 -17.65 2.71
N ASP A 208 -7.32 -17.80 2.61
CA ASP A 208 -6.52 -17.22 1.51
C ASP A 208 -6.98 -17.75 0.14
N SER A 209 -7.38 -19.02 0.06
CA SER A 209 -7.93 -19.65 -1.14
C SER A 209 -9.23 -19.04 -1.68
N GLN A 210 -9.91 -18.17 -0.93
CA GLN A 210 -11.13 -17.47 -1.37
C GLN A 210 -10.83 -16.18 -2.13
N ILE A 211 -9.58 -15.71 -2.09
CA ILE A 211 -9.16 -14.48 -2.76
C ILE A 211 -8.28 -14.87 -3.96
N ASP A 212 -8.76 -14.58 -5.15
CA ASP A 212 -8.01 -14.79 -6.40
C ASP A 212 -7.75 -13.44 -7.09
N LEU A 213 -6.48 -13.04 -7.09
CA LEU A 213 -5.99 -11.84 -7.76
C LEU A 213 -5.40 -12.15 -9.15
N SER A 214 -5.44 -13.40 -9.60
CA SER A 214 -4.89 -13.77 -10.91
C SER A 214 -5.72 -13.20 -12.05
N GLN A 215 -5.05 -12.87 -13.16
CA GLN A 215 -5.68 -12.56 -14.43
C GLN A 215 -5.45 -13.68 -15.45
N PRO A 216 -6.32 -13.82 -16.47
CA PRO A 216 -6.10 -14.77 -17.56
C PRO A 216 -4.74 -14.60 -18.23
N GLY A 217 -4.05 -15.70 -18.51
CA GLY A 217 -2.71 -15.70 -19.13
C GLY A 217 -1.53 -15.52 -18.17
N GLU A 218 -1.75 -15.11 -16.91
CA GLU A 218 -0.67 -14.99 -15.92
C GLU A 218 -0.31 -16.36 -15.31
N ILE A 219 0.98 -16.62 -15.06
CA ILE A 219 1.42 -17.75 -14.22
C ILE A 219 1.39 -17.31 -12.76
N MET A 220 0.56 -17.96 -11.95
CA MET A 220 0.27 -17.54 -10.57
C MET A 220 0.90 -18.48 -9.54
N TYR A 221 1.99 -18.04 -8.91
CA TYR A 221 2.72 -18.77 -7.87
C TYR A 221 2.16 -18.46 -6.49
N ARG A 222 1.72 -19.51 -5.78
CA ARG A 222 1.07 -19.37 -4.46
C ARG A 222 1.52 -20.42 -3.47
N ASP A 223 1.36 -20.12 -2.18
CA ASP A 223 1.68 -21.04 -1.10
C ASP A 223 0.63 -22.17 -0.96
N ARG A 224 0.82 -23.07 0.02
CA ARG A 224 -0.10 -24.19 0.28
C ARG A 224 -1.46 -23.76 0.85
N GLY A 225 -1.57 -22.52 1.36
CA GLY A 225 -2.82 -21.93 1.85
C GLY A 225 -3.83 -21.68 0.73
N TYR A 226 -3.38 -21.53 -0.51
CA TYR A 226 -4.25 -21.37 -1.68
C TYR A 226 -4.65 -22.70 -2.33
N PHE A 227 -4.25 -23.86 -1.79
CA PHE A 227 -4.58 -25.16 -2.35
C PHE A 227 -6.09 -25.36 -2.45
N GLY A 228 -6.58 -25.73 -3.65
CA GLY A 228 -8.00 -25.87 -3.96
C GLY A 228 -8.75 -24.56 -4.21
N GLY A 229 -8.07 -23.40 -4.16
CA GLY A 229 -8.65 -22.11 -4.52
C GLY A 229 -8.78 -21.92 -6.03
N GLN A 230 -9.67 -21.01 -6.43
CA GLN A 230 -9.82 -20.62 -7.83
C GLN A 230 -8.53 -19.94 -8.35
N CYS A 231 -8.32 -20.05 -9.65
CA CYS A 231 -7.25 -19.39 -10.37
C CYS A 231 -7.75 -19.08 -11.78
N LYS A 232 -7.92 -17.80 -12.12
CA LYS A 232 -8.22 -17.37 -13.49
C LYS A 232 -7.04 -17.57 -14.44
N GLY A 233 -5.81 -17.47 -13.92
CA GLY A 233 -4.56 -17.72 -14.66
C GLY A 233 -4.06 -19.17 -14.65
N HIS A 234 -2.80 -19.37 -15.05
CA HIS A 234 -2.11 -20.65 -14.95
C HIS A 234 -1.71 -20.95 -13.50
N ASN A 235 -2.35 -21.97 -12.92
CA ASN A 235 -2.25 -22.27 -11.49
C ASN A 235 -0.92 -22.95 -11.10
N ALA A 236 0.00 -22.17 -10.51
CA ALA A 236 1.24 -22.64 -9.91
C ALA A 236 1.19 -22.63 -8.36
N THR A 237 0.02 -22.95 -7.78
CA THR A 237 -0.13 -23.16 -6.33
C THR A 237 0.58 -24.42 -5.87
N MET A 238 1.22 -24.37 -4.69
CA MET A 238 1.82 -25.54 -4.06
C MET A 238 0.78 -26.61 -3.68
N ASN A 239 1.17 -27.88 -3.81
CA ASN A 239 0.33 -29.00 -3.37
C ASN A 239 0.36 -29.12 -1.84
N ARG A 240 -0.78 -29.44 -1.24
CA ARG A 240 -0.92 -29.67 0.21
C ARG A 240 -1.24 -31.14 0.47
N ALA A 241 -0.52 -31.77 1.39
CA ALA A 241 -0.90 -33.09 1.88
C ALA A 241 -2.30 -33.05 2.49
N THR A 242 -3.12 -34.05 2.21
CA THR A 242 -4.45 -34.20 2.80
C THR A 242 -4.52 -35.52 3.58
N ARG A 243 -5.58 -35.69 4.37
CA ARG A 243 -5.73 -36.90 5.19
C ARG A 243 -5.75 -38.13 4.29
N GLY A 244 -4.83 -39.08 4.53
CA GLY A 244 -4.70 -40.29 3.72
C GLY A 244 -3.90 -40.12 2.42
N HIS A 245 -3.52 -38.90 2.04
CA HIS A 245 -2.79 -38.62 0.80
C HIS A 245 -1.55 -37.76 1.09
N PRO A 246 -0.42 -38.40 1.46
CA PRO A 246 0.85 -37.70 1.65
C PRO A 246 1.40 -37.22 0.30
N LEU A 247 2.20 -36.15 0.32
CA LEU A 247 2.84 -35.64 -0.89
C LEU A 247 3.87 -36.62 -1.44
N GLU A 248 3.80 -36.87 -2.74
CA GLU A 248 4.81 -37.63 -3.47
C GLU A 248 6.13 -36.85 -3.58
N ILE A 249 7.22 -37.57 -3.91
CA ILE A 249 8.55 -36.96 -4.13
C ILE A 249 8.48 -35.89 -5.22
N ARG A 250 7.78 -36.15 -6.33
CA ARG A 250 7.60 -35.18 -7.42
C ARG A 250 6.91 -33.90 -6.97
N GLU A 251 5.87 -34.02 -6.14
CA GLU A 251 5.14 -32.87 -5.60
C GLU A 251 5.97 -32.07 -4.61
N LYS A 252 6.76 -32.74 -3.75
CA LYS A 252 7.71 -32.09 -2.86
C LYS A 252 8.75 -31.29 -3.64
N MET A 253 9.29 -31.85 -4.72
CA MET A 253 10.25 -31.16 -5.60
C MET A 253 9.60 -29.99 -6.35
N ARG A 254 8.37 -30.15 -6.86
CA ARG A 254 7.59 -29.05 -7.45
C ARG A 254 7.37 -27.92 -6.44
N ASN A 255 6.96 -28.25 -5.23
CA ASN A 255 6.76 -27.31 -4.14
C ASN A 255 8.05 -26.57 -3.77
N LYS A 256 9.20 -27.25 -3.74
CA LYS A 256 10.51 -26.63 -3.51
C LYS A 256 10.82 -25.59 -4.58
N ARG A 257 10.64 -25.93 -5.88
CA ARG A 257 10.83 -24.99 -7.00
C ARG A 257 9.90 -23.77 -6.91
N ILE A 258 8.61 -23.98 -6.65
CA ILE A 258 7.64 -22.89 -6.46
C ILE A 258 8.04 -22.02 -5.27
N SER A 259 8.57 -22.61 -4.18
CA SER A 259 9.01 -21.85 -3.02
C SER A 259 10.21 -20.96 -3.28
N CYS A 260 11.17 -21.41 -4.09
CA CYS A 260 12.27 -20.55 -4.53
C CYS A 260 11.77 -19.39 -5.40
N LYS A 261 10.82 -19.64 -6.31
CA LYS A 261 10.25 -18.59 -7.17
C LYS A 261 9.43 -17.56 -6.38
N ARG A 262 8.71 -17.97 -5.33
CA ARG A 262 7.85 -17.09 -4.53
C ARG A 262 8.60 -16.27 -3.48
N SER A 263 9.83 -16.61 -3.10
CA SER A 263 10.51 -15.95 -1.98
C SER A 263 10.58 -14.41 -2.07
N PRO A 264 10.69 -13.76 -3.25
CA PRO A 264 10.62 -12.29 -3.34
C PRO A 264 9.31 -11.69 -2.82
N GLY A 265 8.20 -12.45 -2.87
CA GLY A 265 6.88 -12.01 -2.39
C GLY A 265 6.81 -11.68 -0.89
N GLU A 266 7.81 -12.07 -0.09
CA GLU A 266 7.89 -11.69 1.32
C GLU A 266 8.38 -10.24 1.53
N ARG A 267 9.11 -9.68 0.54
CA ARG A 267 9.76 -8.36 0.63
C ARG A 267 8.76 -7.21 0.91
N PRO A 268 7.61 -7.10 0.22
CA PRO A 268 6.63 -6.06 0.55
C PRO A 268 6.15 -6.12 1.98
N TYR A 269 5.89 -7.31 2.50
CA TYR A 269 5.40 -7.46 3.86
C TYR A 269 6.46 -7.11 4.88
N ALA A 270 7.73 -7.44 4.61
CA ALA A 270 8.83 -6.98 5.43
C ALA A 270 8.84 -5.44 5.48
N VAL A 271 8.85 -4.77 4.33
CA VAL A 271 8.85 -3.29 4.25
C VAL A 271 7.63 -2.67 4.94
N ILE A 272 6.42 -3.14 4.62
CA ILE A 272 5.16 -2.63 5.18
C ILE A 272 5.13 -2.80 6.69
N LYS A 273 5.65 -3.91 7.23
CA LYS A 273 5.60 -4.19 8.67
C LYS A 273 6.71 -3.50 9.45
N THR A 274 7.92 -3.43 8.92
CA THR A 274 9.10 -2.94 9.65
C THR A 274 9.40 -1.48 9.35
N ILE A 275 9.47 -1.10 8.07
CA ILE A 275 9.82 0.25 7.62
C ILE A 275 8.60 1.17 7.79
N PHE A 276 7.45 0.79 7.23
CA PHE A 276 6.22 1.60 7.31
C PHE A 276 5.49 1.42 8.64
N ARG A 277 5.95 0.51 9.50
CA ARG A 277 5.36 0.19 10.82
C ARG A 277 3.86 -0.11 10.75
N SER A 278 3.42 -0.65 9.61
CA SER A 278 2.00 -0.81 9.27
C SER A 278 1.42 -2.21 9.57
N GLY A 279 2.17 -3.05 10.28
CA GLY A 279 1.74 -4.40 10.68
C GLY A 279 0.61 -4.46 11.72
N HIS A 280 0.34 -3.32 12.39
CA HIS A 280 -0.78 -3.14 13.31
C HIS A 280 -1.62 -1.94 12.86
N THR A 281 -2.94 -2.01 13.06
CA THR A 281 -3.90 -0.97 12.68
C THR A 281 -4.78 -0.58 13.86
N ARG A 282 -5.05 0.73 13.96
CA ARG A 282 -6.04 1.30 14.88
C ARG A 282 -7.36 1.61 14.17
N LEU A 283 -7.43 1.37 12.86
CA LEU A 283 -8.62 1.57 12.06
C LEU A 283 -9.59 0.42 12.30
N THR A 284 -10.84 0.79 12.51
CA THR A 284 -11.83 -0.11 13.08
C THR A 284 -12.73 -0.76 12.04
N ASN A 285 -12.64 -0.39 10.77
CA ASN A 285 -13.45 -0.99 9.71
C ASN A 285 -12.57 -1.44 8.54
N ILE A 286 -13.07 -2.37 7.74
CA ILE A 286 -12.39 -2.96 6.60
C ILE A 286 -12.13 -1.93 5.50
N LEU A 287 -13.07 -1.01 5.24
CA LEU A 287 -12.93 0.02 4.20
C LEU A 287 -11.75 0.96 4.47
N ARG A 288 -11.64 1.53 5.68
CA ARG A 288 -10.49 2.37 6.05
C ARG A 288 -9.19 1.59 6.03
N ASN A 289 -9.23 0.32 6.44
CA ASN A 289 -8.05 -0.55 6.36
C ASN A 289 -7.64 -0.85 4.93
N HIS A 290 -8.61 -1.03 4.01
CA HIS A 290 -8.36 -1.21 2.59
C HIS A 290 -7.68 0.04 2.00
N THR A 291 -8.26 1.23 2.19
CA THR A 291 -7.65 2.50 1.75
C THR A 291 -6.25 2.69 2.32
N ARG A 292 -6.05 2.42 3.63
CA ARG A 292 -4.71 2.45 4.24
C ARG A 292 -3.74 1.48 3.56
N ASN A 293 -4.19 0.26 3.26
CA ASN A 293 -3.36 -0.75 2.62
C ASN A 293 -3.04 -0.40 1.16
N ILE A 294 -3.95 0.27 0.43
CA ILE A 294 -3.66 0.86 -0.88
C ILE A 294 -2.46 1.80 -0.76
N PHE A 295 -2.48 2.77 0.16
CA PHE A 295 -1.36 3.71 0.32
C PHE A 295 -0.07 3.05 0.82
N ASN A 296 -0.15 1.96 1.60
CA ASN A 296 1.01 1.15 1.94
C ASN A 296 1.62 0.46 0.72
N CYS A 297 0.80 -0.10 -0.17
CA CYS A 297 1.28 -0.70 -1.41
C CYS A 297 1.78 0.36 -2.40
N PHE A 298 1.11 1.52 -2.45
CA PHE A 298 1.51 2.68 -3.25
C PHE A 298 2.92 3.14 -2.85
N SER A 299 3.14 3.36 -1.55
CA SER A 299 4.44 3.79 -1.01
C SER A 299 5.52 2.73 -1.22
N TYR A 300 5.16 1.44 -1.14
CA TYR A 300 6.08 0.35 -1.48
C TYR A 300 6.49 0.40 -2.96
N ASN A 301 5.52 0.58 -3.87
CA ASN A 301 5.80 0.68 -5.29
C ASN A 301 6.70 1.88 -5.61
N LEU A 302 6.49 3.04 -4.98
CA LEU A 302 7.41 4.18 -5.14
C LEU A 302 8.84 3.86 -4.71
N LEU A 303 9.01 3.20 -3.56
CA LEU A 303 10.33 2.73 -3.10
C LEU A 303 10.98 1.76 -4.07
N GLN A 304 10.19 0.85 -4.64
CA GLN A 304 10.70 -0.14 -5.57
C GLN A 304 11.02 0.49 -6.93
N LEU A 305 10.19 1.42 -7.44
CA LEU A 305 10.50 2.21 -8.63
C LEU A 305 11.85 2.92 -8.48
N ASN A 306 12.10 3.56 -7.34
CA ASN A 306 13.39 4.19 -7.08
C ASN A 306 14.54 3.18 -7.14
N THR A 307 14.35 2.02 -6.52
CA THR A 307 15.33 0.92 -6.54
C THR A 307 15.63 0.44 -7.98
N LEU A 308 14.61 0.38 -8.84
CA LEU A 308 14.77 -0.03 -10.24
C LEU A 308 15.49 1.03 -11.08
N THR A 309 15.21 2.31 -10.85
CA THR A 309 15.93 3.43 -11.49
C THR A 309 17.41 3.37 -11.15
N TYR A 310 17.77 3.25 -9.87
CA TYR A 310 19.16 3.12 -9.44
C TYR A 310 19.89 1.93 -10.06
N LYS A 311 19.22 0.78 -10.18
CA LYS A 311 19.82 -0.41 -10.83
C LYS A 311 20.08 -0.14 -12.31
N SER A 312 19.14 0.48 -12.99
CA SER A 312 19.23 0.81 -14.42
C SER A 312 20.38 1.78 -14.68
N ASP A 313 20.48 2.85 -13.89
CA ASP A 313 21.55 3.83 -14.00
C ASP A 313 22.92 3.23 -13.72
N LYS A 314 23.01 2.35 -12.73
CA LYS A 314 24.25 1.64 -12.40
C LYS A 314 24.69 0.70 -13.52
N LEU A 315 23.74 0.00 -14.15
CA LEU A 315 24.03 -0.88 -15.29
C LEU A 315 24.47 -0.07 -16.51
N ALA A 316 23.79 1.03 -16.83
CA ALA A 316 24.16 1.93 -17.93
C ALA A 316 25.59 2.48 -17.75
N ASN A 317 25.93 2.94 -16.54
CA ASN A 317 27.26 3.45 -16.23
C ASN A 317 28.36 2.37 -16.21
N ALA A 318 28.01 1.10 -16.00
CA ALA A 318 28.97 -0.01 -16.04
C ALA A 318 29.32 -0.44 -17.47
N ILE A 319 28.46 -0.17 -18.46
CA ILE A 319 28.68 -0.53 -19.87
C ILE A 319 29.58 0.51 -20.58
N ILE A 320 29.67 1.74 -20.06
CA ILE A 320 30.45 2.84 -20.64
C ILE A 320 31.93 2.82 -20.16
N LYS A 321 32.28 1.97 -19.19
CA LYS A 321 33.65 1.81 -18.67
C LYS A 321 34.30 0.54 -19.19
#